data_AF-A0A0J6KL48-F1
#
_entry.id   AF-A0A0J6KL48-F1
#
_cell.length_a   1.000
_cell.length_b   1.000
_cell.length_c   1.000
_cell.angle_alpha   90.00
_cell.angle_beta   90.00
_cell.angle_gamma   90.00
#
_symmetry.space_group_name_H-M   'P 1'
#
loop_
_entity.id
_entity.type
_entity.pdbx_description
1 polymer ?
#
loop_
_entity_poly.entity_id
_entity_poly.type
_entity_poly.pdbx_seq_one_letter_code
_entity_poly.pdbx_strand_id
1 'polypeptide(L)' 'MSVMSVRVADDVAQQLEALAHATGRSKSFLVTQAIGDYLEREAWQVQAIEAGLKEADAGDFASSDEVSAFFAKHGA' A
#
# COMPACT_ATOMS: atom_id res chain seq x y z
N MET A 1 -5.48 17.45 16.06
CA MET A 1 -6.29 16.70 15.09
C MET A 1 -6.44 17.56 13.85
N SER A 2 -6.07 17.04 12.69
CA SER A 2 -6.36 17.70 11.41
C SER A 2 -7.70 17.20 10.87
N VAL A 3 -8.49 18.10 10.29
CA VAL A 3 -9.76 17.78 9.64
C VAL A 3 -9.55 17.86 8.14
N MET A 4 -9.97 16.82 7.40
CA MET A 4 -10.06 16.87 5.94
C MET A 4 -11.51 16.85 5.51
N SER A 5 -11.86 17.66 4.51
CA SER A 5 -13.14 17.56 3.81
C SER A 5 -12.91 16.80 2.51
N VAL A 6 -13.69 15.74 2.28
CA VAL A 6 -13.60 14.90 1.07
C VAL A 6 -14.91 14.99 0.33
N ARG A 7 -14.84 15.27 -0.96
CA ARG A 7 -16.01 15.13 -1.84
C ARG A 7 -16.07 13.68 -2.32
N VAL A 8 -17.20 13.04 -2.10
CA VAL A 8 -17.51 11.70 -2.58
C VAL A 8 -18.77 11.76 -3.43
N ALA A 9 -18.95 10.80 -4.33
CA ALA A 9 -20.19 10.67 -5.10
C ALA A 9 -21.34 10.23 -4.16
N ASP A 10 -22.58 10.58 -4.54
CA ASP A 10 -23.77 10.36 -3.70
C ASP A 10 -24.01 8.87 -3.40
N ASP A 11 -23.73 7.99 -4.37
CA ASP A 11 -23.83 6.54 -4.23
C ASP A 11 -22.84 6.00 -3.18
N VAL A 12 -21.60 6.50 -3.18
CA VAL A 12 -20.58 6.16 -2.18
C VAL A 12 -21.00 6.63 -0.79
N ALA A 13 -21.56 7.85 -0.69
CA ALA A 13 -22.06 8.37 0.59
C ALA A 13 -23.19 7.51 1.16
N GLN A 14 -24.11 7.05 0.31
CA GLN A 14 -25.21 6.16 0.70
C GLN A 14 -24.70 4.78 1.15
N GLN A 15 -23.75 4.20 0.42
CA GLN A 15 -23.13 2.92 0.80
C GLN A 15 -22.42 3.02 2.16
N LEU A 16 -21.69 4.13 2.39
CA LEU A 16 -21.01 4.37 3.66
C LEU A 16 -21.99 4.53 4.83
N GLU A 17 -23.13 5.21 4.60
CA GLU A 17 -24.19 5.34 5.62
C GLU A 17 -24.80 3.97 5.97
N ALA A 18 -25.12 3.15 4.96
CA ALA A 18 -25.67 1.82 5.17
C ALA A 18 -24.68 0.91 5.94
N LEU A 19 -23.40 0.98 5.60
CA LEU A 19 -22.35 0.23 6.29
C LEU A 19 -22.18 0.69 7.74
N ALA A 20 -22.21 2.00 7.99
CA ALA A 20 -22.17 2.59 9.32
C ALA A 20 -23.31 2.06 10.20
N HIS A 21 -24.54 2.06 9.67
CA HIS A 21 -25.71 1.53 10.35
C HIS A 21 -25.59 0.03 10.63
N ALA A 22 -25.21 -0.77 9.64
CA ALA A 22 -25.10 -2.23 9.77
C ALA A 22 -24.01 -2.67 10.77
N THR A 23 -22.94 -1.88 10.90
CA THR A 23 -21.80 -2.19 11.78
C THR A 23 -21.87 -1.50 13.15
N GLY A 24 -22.83 -0.58 13.35
CA GLY A 24 -22.91 0.25 14.55
C GLY A 24 -21.68 1.16 14.72
N ARG A 25 -21.05 1.57 13.62
CA ARG A 25 -19.87 2.45 13.61
C ARG A 25 -20.21 3.80 13.03
N SER A 26 -19.45 4.84 13.41
CA SER A 26 -19.59 6.15 12.78
C SER A 26 -18.93 6.15 11.40
N LYS A 27 -19.45 6.96 10.47
CA LYS A 27 -18.82 7.19 9.16
C LYS A 27 -17.35 7.60 9.29
N SER A 28 -17.04 8.47 10.25
CA SER A 28 -15.68 8.91 10.51
C SER A 28 -14.77 7.77 10.93
N PHE A 29 -15.26 6.83 11.75
CA PHE A 29 -14.49 5.65 12.13
C PHE A 29 -14.16 4.80 10.90
N LEU A 30 -15.17 4.51 10.07
CA LEU A 30 -15.00 3.69 8.87
C LEU A 30 -14.05 4.33 7.85
N VAL A 31 -14.15 5.65 7.65
CA VAL A 31 -13.24 6.39 6.76
C VAL A 31 -11.81 6.37 7.29
N THR A 32 -11.60 6.62 8.58
CA THR A 32 -10.26 6.58 9.18
C THR A 32 -9.66 5.16 9.08
N GLN A 33 -10.46 4.14 9.34
CA GLN A 33 -10.02 2.75 9.19
C GLN A 33 -9.62 2.45 7.74
N ALA A 34 -10.48 2.77 6.76
CA ALA A 34 -10.20 2.53 5.36
C ALA A 34 -8.94 3.25 4.86
N ILE A 35 -8.71 4.49 5.32
CA ILE A 35 -7.48 5.24 5.01
C ILE A 35 -6.26 4.58 5.66
N GLY A 36 -6.36 4.15 6.93
CA GLY A 36 -5.28 3.43 7.61
C GLY A 36 -4.90 2.15 6.88
N ASP A 37 -5.90 1.33 6.55
CA ASP A 37 -5.70 0.07 5.83
C ASP A 37 -5.09 0.31 4.44
N TYR A 38 -5.49 1.39 3.74
CA TYR A 38 -4.92 1.76 2.46
C TYR A 38 -3.45 2.18 2.61
N LEU A 39 -3.14 3.06 3.55
CA LEU A 39 -1.77 3.52 3.78
C LEU A 39 -0.84 2.37 4.15
N GLU A 40 -1.27 1.45 5.00
CA GLU A 40 -0.46 0.27 5.37
C GLU A 40 -0.15 -0.61 4.16
N ARG A 41 -1.16 -0.87 3.30
CA ARG A 41 -0.98 -1.66 2.08
C ARG A 41 -0.06 -1.01 1.06
N GLU A 42 -0.07 0.31 0.92
CA GLU A 42 0.74 1.00 -0.08
C GLU A 42 2.14 1.38 0.44
N ALA A 43 2.27 1.66 1.74
CA ALA A 43 3.50 2.19 2.31
C ALA A 43 4.69 1.23 2.17
N TRP A 44 4.48 -0.08 2.35
CA TRP A 44 5.58 -1.05 2.21
C TRP A 44 6.13 -1.07 0.78
N GLN A 45 5.26 -0.93 -0.23
CA GLN A 45 5.67 -0.98 -1.62
C GLN A 45 6.50 0.26 -1.98
N VAL A 46 6.06 1.44 -1.55
CA VAL A 46 6.82 2.68 -1.75
C VAL A 46 8.20 2.56 -1.09
N GLN A 47 8.25 2.10 0.16
CA GLN A 47 9.52 1.93 0.88
C GLN A 47 10.45 0.91 0.19
N ALA A 48 9.90 -0.21 -0.31
CA ALA A 48 10.68 -1.22 -1.02
C ALA A 48 11.25 -0.69 -2.35
N ILE A 49 10.46 0.09 -3.09
CA ILE A 49 10.93 0.74 -4.33
C ILE A 49 12.03 1.74 -4.02
N GLU A 50 11.84 2.60 -3.02
CA GLU A 50 12.85 3.59 -2.63
C GLU A 50 14.14 2.93 -2.12
N ALA A 51 14.05 1.80 -1.44
CA ALA A 51 15.21 1.02 -1.01
C ALA A 51 15.95 0.41 -2.21
N GLY A 52 15.24 -0.27 -3.11
CA GLY A 52 15.83 -0.86 -4.31
C GLY A 52 16.46 0.18 -5.25
N LEU A 53 15.88 1.38 -5.34
CA LEU A 53 16.50 2.49 -6.08
C LEU A 53 17.83 2.93 -5.45
N LYS A 54 17.91 3.01 -4.12
CA LYS A 54 19.17 3.34 -3.43
C LYS A 54 20.25 2.28 -3.61
N GLU A 55 19.86 0.99 -3.55
CA GLU A 55 20.76 -0.14 -3.81
C GLU A 55 21.29 -0.09 -5.25
N ALA A 56 20.39 0.15 -6.21
CA ALA A 56 20.74 0.32 -7.62
C ALA A 56 21.68 1.49 -7.87
N ASP A 57 21.40 2.66 -7.28
CA ASP A 57 22.26 3.85 -7.36
C ASP A 57 23.63 3.62 -6.73
N ALA A 58 23.71 2.78 -5.69
CA ALA A 58 24.96 2.34 -5.07
C ALA A 58 25.70 1.27 -5.89
N GLY A 59 25.10 0.76 -6.97
CA GLY A 59 25.63 -0.32 -7.79
C GLY A 59 25.59 -1.69 -7.11
N ASP A 60 24.74 -1.85 -6.09
CA ASP A 60 24.56 -3.10 -5.33
C ASP A 60 23.74 -4.11 -6.14
N PHE A 61 24.34 -4.59 -7.22
CA PHE A 61 23.80 -5.62 -8.08
C PHE A 61 24.63 -6.89 -7.99
N ALA A 62 23.96 -8.04 -8.11
CA ALA A 62 24.66 -9.30 -8.32
C ALA A 62 25.48 -9.23 -9.62
N SER A 63 26.68 -9.78 -9.56
CA SER A 63 27.52 -9.98 -10.74
C SER A 63 26.91 -11.02 -11.70
N SER A 64 27.36 -11.01 -12.95
CA SER A 64 26.90 -11.97 -13.96
C SER A 64 27.16 -13.44 -13.56
N ASP A 65 28.25 -13.69 -12.84
CA ASP A 65 28.62 -15.02 -12.37
C ASP A 65 27.69 -15.49 -11.25
N GLU A 66 27.34 -14.61 -10.31
CA GLU A 66 26.39 -14.91 -9.24
C GLU A 66 24.99 -15.23 -9.79
N VAL A 67 24.52 -14.45 -10.77
CA VAL A 67 23.25 -14.70 -11.46
C VAL A 67 23.28 -16.05 -12.18
N SER A 68 24.37 -16.36 -12.89
CA SER A 68 24.53 -17.63 -13.61
C SER A 68 24.52 -18.83 -12.65
N ALA A 69 25.22 -18.73 -11.53
CA ALA A 69 25.26 -19.78 -10.50
C ALA A 69 23.88 -20.02 -9.86
N PHE A 70 23.11 -18.95 -9.62
CA PHE A 70 21.76 -19.06 -9.05
C PHE A 70 20.83 -19.87 -9.96
N PHE A 71 20.74 -19.53 -11.25
CA PHE A 71 19.86 -20.22 -12.20
C PHE A 71 20.32 -21.65 -12.50
N ALA A 72 21.64 -21.91 -12.53
CA ALA A 72 22.16 -23.27 -12.66
C ALA A 72 21.72 -24.19 -11.50
N LYS A 73 21.54 -23.63 -10.29
CA LYS A 73 21.15 -24.37 -9.09
C LYS A 73 19.63 -24.53 -8.95
N HIS A 74 18.85 -23.52 -9.33
CA HIS A 74 17.42 -23.46 -9.03
C HIS A 74 16.49 -23.67 -10.23
N GLY A 75 17.05 -23.71 -11.45
CA GLY A 75 16.25 -23.72 -12.67
C GLY A 75 15.74 -22.31 -13.02
N ALA A 76 15.34 -22.13 -14.28
CA ALA A 76 14.73 -20.90 -14.79
C ALA A 76 13.21 -20.93 -14.62
#